data_AF-A0A1X6MQ59-F1
#
_entry.id   AF-A0A1X6MQ59-F1
#
_cell.length_a   1.000
_cell.length_b   1.000
_cell.length_c   1.000
_cell.angle_alpha   90.00
_cell.angle_beta   90.00
_cell.angle_gamma   90.00
#
_symmetry.space_group_name_H-M   'P 1'
#
loop_
_entity.id
_entity.type
_entity.pdbx_description
1 polymer ?
#
loop_
_entity_poly.entity_id
_entity_poly.type
_entity_poly.pdbx_seq_one_letter_code
_entity_poly.pdbx_strand_id
1 'polypeptide(L)' 'IRSRITVCKRLKLKCDRRTPCSSCLKRDTVTRCIYSQAAAEKIDVQSLHNRILNLEGTLAKLS' A
#
# COMPACT_ATOMS: atom_id res chain seq x y z
N ILE A 1 -2.80 -1.41 15.09
CA ILE A 1 -3.52 -0.16 14.67
C ILE A 1 -3.87 -0.26 13.19
N ARG A 2 -5.16 -0.21 12.84
CA ARG A 2 -5.67 -0.36 11.47
C ARG A 2 -5.31 0.91 10.70
N SER A 3 -4.37 0.83 9.75
CA SER A 3 -3.98 1.92 8.84
C SER A 3 -5.22 2.70 8.40
N ARG A 4 -5.42 3.89 8.98
CA ARG A 4 -6.55 4.74 8.62
C ARG A 4 -6.13 5.45 7.36
N ILE A 5 -6.56 4.90 6.22
CA ILE A 5 -6.67 5.66 4.97
C ILE A 5 -7.80 6.67 5.20
N THR A 6 -7.55 7.76 5.91
CA THR A 6 -8.57 8.55 6.62
C THR A 6 -9.67 9.07 5.71
N VAL A 7 -9.33 9.74 4.60
CA VAL A 7 -10.35 10.32 3.71
C VAL A 7 -10.92 9.30 2.72
N CYS A 8 -10.09 8.44 2.11
CA CYS A 8 -10.59 7.46 1.14
C CYS A 8 -11.43 6.37 1.80
N LYS A 9 -11.10 5.93 3.03
CA LYS A 9 -11.92 4.97 3.77
C LYS A 9 -13.28 5.56 4.15
N ARG A 10 -13.31 6.81 4.62
CA ARG A 10 -14.56 7.52 4.93
C ARG A 10 -15.44 7.67 3.69
N LEU A 11 -14.83 8.01 2.55
CA LEU A 11 -15.51 8.19 1.27
C LEU A 11 -15.72 6.88 0.49
N LYS A 12 -15.33 5.72 1.04
CA LYS A 12 -15.39 4.39 0.40
C LYS A 12 -14.73 4.35 -1.00
N LEU A 13 -13.62 5.07 -1.18
CA LEU A 13 -12.87 5.14 -2.43
C LEU A 13 -11.74 4.10 -2.46
N LYS A 14 -11.46 3.56 -3.67
CA LYS A 14 -10.23 2.82 -3.92
C LYS A 14 -9.03 3.76 -3.77
N CYS A 15 -8.11 3.41 -2.88
CA CYS A 15 -6.90 4.18 -2.62
C CYS A 15 -5.69 3.46 -3.23
N ASP A 16 -5.00 4.12 -4.14
CA ASP A 16 -3.77 3.63 -4.79
C ASP A 16 -2.51 3.85 -3.94
N ARG A 17 -2.67 4.33 -2.70
CA ARG A 17 -1.60 4.51 -1.69
C ARG A 17 -0.44 5.43 -2.11
N ARG A 18 -0.58 6.17 -3.22
CA ARG A 18 0.32 7.27 -3.57
C ARG A 18 0.08 8.46 -2.65
N THR A 19 1.05 9.37 -2.56
CA THR A 19 0.97 10.57 -1.73
C THR A 19 1.18 11.81 -2.59
N PRO A 20 0.11 12.57 -2.90
CA PRO A 20 -1.30 12.26 -2.65
C PRO A 20 -1.84 11.16 -3.57
N CYS A 21 -2.90 10.48 -3.15
CA CYS A 21 -3.48 9.37 -3.90
C CYS A 21 -4.31 9.90 -5.09
N SER A 22 -4.39 9.14 -6.19
CA SER A 22 -5.06 9.61 -7.41
C SER A 22 -6.54 9.95 -7.17
N SER A 23 -7.20 9.24 -6.27
CA SER A 23 -8.59 9.49 -5.88
C SER A 23 -8.76 10.79 -5.08
N CYS A 24 -7.75 11.19 -4.29
CA CYS A 24 -7.77 12.45 -3.55
C CYS A 24 -7.43 13.64 -4.44
N LEU A 25 -6.54 13.44 -5.43
CA LEU A 25 -6.22 14.45 -6.44
C LEU A 25 -7.46 14.83 -7.26
N LYS A 26 -8.19 13.84 -7.79
CA LYS A 26 -9.40 14.06 -8.61
C LYS A 26 -10.56 14.73 -7.88
N ARG A 27 -10.58 14.69 -6.54
CA ARG A 27 -11.69 15.18 -5.71
C ARG A 27 -11.30 16.40 -4.87
N ASP A 28 -10.13 16.99 -5.15
CA ASP A 28 -9.59 18.12 -4.43
C ASP A 28 -9.57 17.93 -2.89
N THR A 29 -9.14 16.74 -2.46
CA THR A 29 -9.00 16.37 -1.04
C THR A 29 -7.56 16.05 -0.67
N VAL A 30 -6.60 16.55 -1.46
CA VAL A 30 -5.16 16.31 -1.31
C VAL A 30 -4.64 16.66 0.09
N THR A 31 -5.11 17.76 0.68
CA THR A 31 -4.75 18.22 2.04
C THR A 31 -5.15 17.23 3.14
N ARG A 32 -6.13 16.36 2.87
CA ARG A 32 -6.64 15.34 3.80
C ARG A 32 -6.13 13.93 3.46
N CYS A 33 -5.28 13.79 2.43
CA CYS A 33 -4.67 12.53 2.00
C CYS A 33 -3.39 12.25 2.81
N ILE A 34 -3.55 11.99 4.11
CA ILE A 34 -2.42 11.82 5.04
C ILE A 34 -2.30 10.34 5.40
N TYR A 35 -1.11 9.78 5.20
CA TYR A 35 -0.75 8.45 5.69
C TYR A 35 0.08 8.59 6.95
N SER A 36 -0.29 7.86 8.02
CA SER A 36 0.58 7.74 9.19
C SER A 36 1.89 7.06 8.80
N GLN A 37 3.03 7.41 9.40
CA GLN A 37 4.32 6.75 9.15
C GLN A 37 4.23 5.22 9.33
N ALA A 38 3.57 4.76 10.39
CA ALA A 38 3.29 3.34 10.62
C ALA A 38 2.46 2.63 9.51
N ALA A 39 1.80 3.39 8.65
CA ALA A 39 1.11 2.86 7.46
C ALA A 39 1.98 2.89 6.21
N ALA A 40 2.94 3.81 6.12
CA ALA A 40 3.96 3.84 5.07
C ALA A 40 4.95 2.68 5.22
N GLU A 41 5.27 2.31 6.47
CA GLU A 41 6.15 1.19 6.82
C GLU A 41 5.50 -0.19 6.71
N LYS A 42 4.20 -0.26 6.40
CA LYS A 42 3.53 -1.54 6.22
C LYS A 42 4.03 -2.23 4.95
N ILE A 43 5.01 -3.10 5.14
CA ILE A 43 5.38 -4.12 4.17
C ILE A 43 4.19 -5.06 4.02
N ASP A 44 3.74 -5.23 2.78
CA ASP A 44 2.68 -6.17 2.44
C ASP A 44 3.23 -7.60 2.53
N VAL A 45 2.78 -8.34 3.55
CA VAL A 45 3.28 -9.70 3.85
C VAL A 45 3.05 -10.65 2.66
N GLN A 46 1.93 -10.50 1.94
CA GLN A 46 1.66 -11.31 0.76
C GLN A 46 2.69 -11.05 -0.36
N SER A 47 2.99 -9.78 -0.62
CA SER A 47 4.04 -9.41 -1.58
C SER A 47 5.40 -9.94 -1.16
N LEU A 48 5.73 -9.93 0.14
CA LEU A 48 6.97 -10.51 0.65
C LEU A 48 7.01 -12.03 0.45
N HIS A 49 5.93 -12.74 0.81
CA HIS A 49 5.82 -14.18 0.62
C HIS A 49 6.00 -14.56 -0.86
N ASN A 50 5.33 -13.85 -1.78
CA ASN A 50 5.47 -14.10 -3.21
C ASN A 50 6.90 -13.87 -3.71
N ARG A 51 7.60 -12.86 -3.17
CA ARG A 51 9.01 -12.61 -3.51
C ARG A 51 9.90 -13.75 -3.01
N ILE A 52 9.70 -14.22 -1.78
CA ILE A 52 10.46 -15.34 -1.21
C ILE A 52 10.25 -16.61 -2.05
N LEU A 53 8.99 -16.95 -2.35
CA LEU A 53 8.65 -18.13 -3.16
C LEU A 53 9.32 -18.11 -4.53
N ASN A 54 9.38 -16.94 -5.19
CA ASN A 54 10.10 -16.79 -6.45
C ASN A 54 11.63 -16.94 -6.31
N LEU A 55 12.21 -16.43 -5.22
CA LEU A 55 13.63 -16.56 -4.94
C LEU A 55 14.00 -18.03 -4.68
N GLU A 56 13.22 -18.71 -3.85
CA GLU A 56 13.39 -20.15 -3.58
C GLU A 56 13.28 -20.98 -4.87
N GLY A 57 12.29 -20.69 -5.71
CA GLY A 57 12.13 -21.36 -7.01
C GLY A 57 13.28 -21.08 -7.99
N THR A 58 13.92 -19.91 -7.90
CA THR A 58 15.11 -19.59 -8.71
C THR A 58 16.33 -20.33 -8.19
N LEU A 59 16.54 -20.35 -6.87
CA LEU A 59 17.66 -21.05 -6.23
C LEU A 59 17.62 -22.55 -6.52
N ALA A 60 16.43 -23.16 -6.45
CA ALA A 60 16.25 -24.59 -6.73
C ALA A 60 16.60 -24.99 -8.18
N LYS A 61 16.65 -24.04 -9.13
CA LYS A 61 17.06 -24.29 -10.52
C LYS A 61 18.57 -24.14 -10.75
N LEU A 62 19.27 -23.53 -9.79
CA LEU A 62 20.71 -23.26 -9.86
C LEU A 62 21.54 -24.31 -9.10
N SER A 63 20.89 -25.12 -8.26
CA SER A 63 21.45 -26.32 -7.62
C SER A 63 21.24 -27.55 -8.48
#